data_AF-A0A1J8P2R9-F1
#
_entry.id   AF-A0A1J8P2R9-F1
#
_cell.length_a   1.000
_cell.length_b   1.000
_cell.length_c   1.000
_cell.angle_alpha   90.00
_cell.angle_beta   90.00
_cell.angle_gamma   90.00
#
_symmetry.space_group_name_H-M   'P 1'
#
loop_
_entity.id
_entity.type
_entity.pdbx_description
1 polymer ?
#
loop_
_entity_poly.entity_id
_entity_poly.type
_entity_poly.pdbx_seq_one_letter_code
_entity_poly.pdbx_strand_id
1 'polypeptide(L)'
;MTHFEENVKQAGNQKGVRVLYDKGAASQANSEALKAQKLRDGIMRKKPKGKQMSHWNKLRNKAISKRRFVVERTFGTLKRTY
;
A
#
# COMPACT_ATOMS: atom_id res chain seq x y z
N MET A 1 -17.60 -1.11 -7.48
CA MET A 1 -16.33 -1.58 -6.93
C MET A 1 -15.40 -0.39 -6.83
N THR A 2 -14.52 -0.31 -5.83
CA THR A 2 -13.55 0.79 -5.79
C THR A 2 -12.43 0.51 -6.81
N HIS A 3 -11.91 1.56 -7.46
CA HIS A 3 -10.79 1.42 -8.42
C HIS A 3 -9.58 0.65 -7.85
N PHE A 4 -9.41 0.69 -6.52
CA PHE A 4 -8.41 -0.10 -5.81
C PHE A 4 -8.61 -1.62 -5.95
N GLU A 5 -9.83 -2.11 -5.76
CA GLU A 5 -10.13 -3.54 -5.82
C GLU A 5 -9.93 -4.11 -7.22
N GLU A 6 -10.29 -3.33 -8.25
CA GLU A 6 -10.08 -3.69 -9.65
C GLU A 6 -8.59 -3.84 -9.96
N ASN A 7 -7.77 -2.87 -9.54
CA ASN A 7 -6.31 -2.92 -9.70
C ASN A 7 -5.69 -4.14 -9.00
N VAL A 8 -6.14 -4.46 -7.78
CA VAL A 8 -5.63 -5.62 -7.04
C VAL A 8 -6.01 -6.95 -7.70
N LYS A 9 -7.22 -7.04 -8.27
CA LYS A 9 -7.66 -8.21 -9.04
C LYS A 9 -6.87 -8.36 -10.34
N GLN A 10 -6.69 -7.27 -11.08
CA GLN A 10 -5.92 -7.27 -12.33
C GLN A 10 -4.46 -7.69 -12.12
N ALA A 11 -3.87 -7.32 -10.98
CA ALA A 11 -2.49 -7.68 -10.65
C ALA A 11 -2.25 -9.19 -10.48
N GLY A 12 -3.29 -10.04 -10.37
CA GLY A 12 -3.14 -11.50 -10.36
C GLY A 12 -2.29 -12.04 -9.20
N ASN A 13 -2.35 -11.40 -8.04
CA ASN A 13 -1.46 -11.71 -6.92
C ASN A 13 -1.68 -13.12 -6.34
N GLN A 14 -0.57 -13.79 -5.97
CA GLN A 14 -0.63 -15.03 -5.19
C GLN A 14 -1.16 -14.78 -3.77
N LYS A 15 -1.87 -15.77 -3.23
CA LYS A 15 -2.39 -15.73 -1.85
C LYS A 15 -1.22 -15.55 -0.86
N GLY A 16 -1.40 -14.71 0.16
CA GLY A 16 -0.41 -14.43 1.19
C GLY A 16 0.61 -13.34 0.83
N VAL A 17 0.64 -12.86 -0.41
CA VAL A 17 1.50 -11.74 -0.82
C VAL A 17 1.07 -10.46 -0.09
N ARG A 18 2.06 -9.64 0.29
CA ARG A 18 1.81 -8.32 0.88
C ARG A 18 1.69 -7.27 -0.22
N VAL A 19 0.51 -6.68 -0.31
CA VAL A 19 0.22 -5.63 -1.29
C VAL A 19 0.65 -4.28 -0.73
N LEU A 20 1.63 -3.63 -1.35
CA LEU A 20 2.20 -2.37 -0.88
C LEU A 20 1.51 -1.18 -1.55
N TYR A 21 0.81 -0.36 -0.78
CA TYR A 21 0.16 0.86 -1.26
C TYR A 21 0.48 2.06 -0.37
N ASP A 22 0.32 3.25 -0.94
CA ASP A 22 0.47 4.50 -0.22
C ASP A 22 -0.72 4.77 0.72
N LYS A 23 -0.74 5.98 1.29
CA LYS A 23 -1.79 6.43 2.20
C LYS A 23 -3.11 6.72 1.47
N GLY A 24 -3.11 6.92 0.16
CA GLY A 24 -4.32 7.20 -0.64
C GLY A 24 -5.31 6.05 -0.56
N ALA A 25 -4.81 4.81 -0.61
CA ALA A 25 -5.61 3.59 -0.48
C ALA A 25 -6.03 3.26 0.97
N ALA A 26 -5.65 4.08 1.97
CA ALA A 26 -5.96 3.80 3.36
C ALA A 26 -7.46 3.98 3.65
N SER A 27 -8.17 2.86 3.58
CA SER A 27 -9.57 2.69 3.96
C SER A 27 -9.76 1.33 4.65
N GLN A 28 -10.78 1.24 5.50
CA GLN A 28 -11.16 -0.01 6.14
C GLN A 28 -11.67 -1.01 5.09
N ALA A 29 -12.55 -0.56 4.19
CA ALA A 29 -13.06 -1.39 3.08
C ALA A 29 -11.93 -2.00 2.24
N ASN A 30 -10.90 -1.23 1.89
CA ASN A 30 -9.75 -1.72 1.13
C ASN A 30 -8.93 -2.75 1.92
N SER A 31 -8.81 -2.58 3.24
CA SER A 31 -8.09 -3.53 4.10
C SER A 31 -8.86 -4.86 4.21
N GLU A 32 -10.18 -4.79 4.29
CA GLU A 32 -11.08 -5.96 4.33
C GLU A 32 -11.12 -6.69 2.99
N ALA A 33 -11.16 -5.96 1.87
CA ALA A 33 -11.07 -6.51 0.53
C ALA A 33 -9.78 -7.31 0.30
N LEU A 34 -8.63 -6.80 0.78
CA LEU A 34 -7.38 -7.55 0.75
C LEU A 34 -7.45 -8.84 1.57
N LYS A 35 -8.04 -8.78 2.78
CA LYS A 35 -8.21 -9.95 3.64
C LYS A 35 -9.13 -11.00 3.02
N ALA A 36 -10.23 -10.58 2.37
CA ALA A 36 -11.14 -11.46 1.65
C ALA A 36 -10.43 -12.19 0.50
N GLN A 37 -9.51 -11.52 -0.18
CA GLN A 37 -8.67 -12.11 -1.23
C GLN A 37 -7.47 -12.91 -0.68
N LYS A 38 -7.37 -13.12 0.64
CA LYS A 38 -6.25 -13.78 1.34
C LYS A 38 -4.90 -13.09 1.10
N LEU A 39 -4.90 -11.77 0.89
CA LEU A 39 -3.72 -10.94 0.72
C LEU A 39 -3.35 -10.25 2.04
N ARG A 40 -2.05 -10.01 2.24
CA ARG A 40 -1.56 -9.30 3.43
C ARG A 40 -1.65 -7.79 3.21
N ASP A 41 -2.25 -7.10 4.17
CA ASP A 41 -2.40 -5.65 4.15
C ASP A 41 -1.04 -4.93 4.33
N GLY A 42 -0.54 -4.34 3.24
CA GLY A 42 0.63 -3.48 3.20
C GLY A 42 0.29 -2.03 2.87
N ILE A 43 -0.93 -1.57 3.15
CA ILE A 43 -1.34 -0.19 2.93
C ILE A 43 -0.77 0.70 4.03
N MET A 44 -0.16 1.84 3.65
CA MET A 44 0.31 2.83 4.63
C MET A 44 -0.86 3.50 5.35
N ARG A 45 -0.73 3.74 6.67
CA ARG A 45 -1.80 4.36 7.47
C ARG A 45 -1.75 5.88 7.43
N LYS A 46 -2.93 6.51 7.32
CA LYS A 46 -3.10 7.96 7.46
C LYS A 46 -2.90 8.38 8.92
N LYS A 47 -2.32 9.56 9.12
CA LYS A 47 -2.29 10.20 10.44
C LYS A 47 -3.72 10.62 10.80
N PRO A 48 -4.23 10.31 12.00
CA PRO A 48 -5.54 10.78 12.43
C PRO A 48 -5.57 12.31 12.55
N LYS A 49 -6.71 12.94 12.23
CA LYS A 49 -6.88 14.39 12.39
C LYS A 49 -6.78 14.76 13.88
N GLY A 50 -6.06 15.85 14.18
CA GLY A 50 -5.91 16.37 15.54
C GLY A 50 -5.11 15.49 16.52
N LYS A 51 -4.54 14.36 16.09
CA LYS A 51 -3.78 13.44 16.97
C LYS A 51 -2.42 13.09 16.39
N GLN A 52 -1.51 12.68 17.27
CA GLN A 52 -0.22 12.14 16.85
C GLN A 52 -0.38 10.73 16.24
N MET A 53 0.50 10.37 15.31
CA MET A 53 0.51 9.02 14.74
C MET A 53 1.16 8.05 15.72
N SER A 54 0.51 6.92 15.99
CA SER A 54 1.04 5.85 16.85
C SER A 54 2.43 5.40 16.39
N HIS A 55 3.30 5.06 17.35
CA HIS A 55 4.65 4.55 17.11
C HIS A 55 4.65 3.35 16.14
N TRP A 56 3.72 2.42 16.31
CA TRP A 56 3.58 1.25 15.45
C TRP A 56 3.20 1.61 14.01
N ASN A 57 2.31 2.60 13.84
CA ASN A 57 1.96 3.09 12.52
C ASN A 57 3.15 3.82 11.85
N LYS A 58 4.00 4.51 12.62
CA LYS A 58 5.25 5.11 12.12
C LYS A 58 6.21 4.04 11.64
N LEU A 59 6.46 3.00 12.43
CA LEU A 59 7.37 1.92 12.08
C LEU A 59 6.87 1.14 10.85
N ARG A 60 5.57 0.81 10.82
CA ARG A 60 4.91 0.17 9.68
C ARG A 60 5.06 1.00 8.40
N ASN A 61 4.72 2.29 8.46
CA ASN A 61 4.85 3.20 7.33
C ASN A 61 6.31 3.30 6.87
N LYS A 62 7.27 3.40 7.78
CA LYS A 62 8.71 3.43 7.45
C LYS A 62 9.16 2.17 6.71
N ALA A 63 8.73 0.98 7.15
CA ALA A 63 9.07 -0.28 6.49
C ALA A 63 8.48 -0.37 5.06
N ILE A 64 7.23 0.06 4.88
CA ILE A 64 6.56 0.07 3.57
C ILE A 64 7.22 1.11 2.64
N SER A 65 7.47 2.33 3.13
CA SER A 65 8.10 3.40 2.34
C SER A 65 9.46 3.01 1.80
N LYS A 66 10.29 2.29 2.57
CA LYS A 66 11.60 1.82 2.09
C LYS A 66 11.48 0.96 0.83
N ARG A 67 10.51 0.04 0.79
CA ARG A 67 10.28 -0.84 -0.37
C ARG A 67 9.69 -0.07 -1.54
N ARG A 68 8.69 0.78 -1.29
CA ARG A 68 8.06 1.60 -2.33
C ARG A 68 9.07 2.57 -2.97
N PHE A 69 9.97 3.15 -2.19
CA PHE A 69 11.00 4.06 -2.69
C PHE A 69 11.89 3.41 -3.76
N VAL A 70 12.31 2.16 -3.57
CA VAL A 70 13.12 1.45 -4.57
C VAL A 70 12.35 1.31 -5.88
N VAL A 71 11.09 0.87 -5.81
CA VAL A 71 10.23 0.67 -6.98
C VAL A 71 9.95 2.01 -7.69
N GLU A 72 9.51 3.02 -6.96
CA GLU A 72 9.21 4.36 -7.48
C GLU A 72 10.44 5.03 -8.09
N ARG A 73 11.61 4.89 -7.46
CA ARG A 73 12.89 5.38 -8.01
C ARG A 73 13.20 4.72 -9.34
N THR A 74 13.11 3.39 -9.43
CA THR A 74 13.37 2.66 -10.68
C THR A 74 12.47 3.16 -11.80
N PHE A 75 11.16 3.26 -11.57
CA PHE A 75 10.23 3.79 -12.56
C PHE A 75 10.51 5.25 -12.93
N GLY A 76 10.88 6.09 -11.96
CA GLY A 76 11.25 7.48 -12.20
C GLY A 76 12.51 7.60 -13.06
N THR A 77 13.53 6.77 -12.81
CA THR A 77 14.75 6.74 -13.62
C THR A 77 14.46 6.25 -15.03
N LEU A 78 13.66 5.18 -15.17
CA LEU A 78 13.26 4.67 -16.49
C LEU A 78 12.54 5.75 -17.31
N LYS A 79 11.53 6.41 -16.75
CA LYS A 79 10.77 7.51 -17.41
C LYS A 79 11.59 8.75 -17.75
N ARG A 80 12.74 8.94 -17.09
CA ARG A 80 13.63 10.08 -17.37
C ARG A 80 14.61 9.76 -18.50
N THR A 81 14.96 8.48 -18.65
CA THR A 81 16.01 8.03 -19.56
C THR A 81 15.45 7.57 -20.91
N TYR A 82 14.23 7.03 -20.89
CA TYR A 82 13.46 6.60 -22.06
C TYR A 82 12.17 7.44 -22.14
#